data_AF-A0A0L0B473-F1
#
_entry.id   AF-A0A0L0B473-F1
#
_cell.length_a   1.000
_cell.length_b   1.000
_cell.length_c   1.000
_cell.angle_alpha   90.00
_cell.angle_beta   90.00
_cell.angle_gamma   90.00
#
_symmetry.space_group_name_H-M   'P 1'
#
loop_
_entity.id
_entity.type
_entity.pdbx_description
1 polymer ?
#
loop_
_entity_poly.entity_id
_entity_poly.type
_entity_poly.pdbx_seq_one_letter_code
_entity_poly.pdbx_strand_id
1 'polypeptide(L)'
;MSTSSKIIHRLAPWALPVGLLLIWQVAVSVGWLSTRILPAPSAVFEAGVALFKSGEIWTHLAISGWRAGIGFAIGGGIGLVLGLISGLSRWGERLLDTSVQMIRNVPHLALIPLVILWFGIDESAKIFLVALGTLFPIYLNTYHGIKNADPALVEMARSYGLSGFRLFWQVILPGALPSILVGVRFALGLMWLTLIVAETISASSGIGYLAMNAREFLQTDVVVLAIVLYAILGKLADLAARGLERVWLRWHPAYQTKGGAA
;
A
#
# COMPACT_ATOMS: atom_id res chain seq x y z
N MET A 1 -18.35 28.15 -21.73
CA MET A 1 -18.58 27.75 -20.33
C MET A 1 -17.94 28.77 -19.41
N SER A 2 -18.77 29.51 -18.66
CA SER A 2 -18.35 30.55 -17.69
C SER A 2 -17.36 29.96 -16.67
N THR A 3 -16.33 30.74 -16.31
CA THR A 3 -15.33 30.43 -15.27
C THR A 3 -15.95 29.93 -13.97
N SER A 4 -17.17 30.39 -13.63
CA SER A 4 -17.92 29.95 -12.45
C SER A 4 -18.32 28.47 -12.49
N SER A 5 -18.70 27.95 -13.67
CA SER A 5 -19.07 26.53 -13.84
C SER A 5 -17.85 25.60 -13.70
N LYS A 6 -16.67 26.02 -14.15
CA LYS A 6 -15.42 25.25 -13.99
C LYS A 6 -14.98 25.14 -12.53
N ILE A 7 -15.20 26.19 -11.74
CA ILE A 7 -14.86 26.22 -10.30
C ILE A 7 -15.82 25.30 -9.54
N ILE A 8 -17.13 25.36 -9.81
CA ILE A 8 -18.13 24.49 -9.17
C ILE A 8 -17.84 23.02 -9.45
N HIS A 9 -17.51 22.64 -10.69
CA HIS A 9 -17.15 21.24 -10.99
C HIS A 9 -15.85 20.78 -10.33
N ARG A 10 -14.90 21.68 -10.07
CA ARG A 10 -13.66 21.35 -9.32
C ARG A 10 -13.88 21.27 -7.81
N LEU A 11 -14.84 22.02 -7.27
CA LEU A 11 -15.15 22.06 -5.84
C LEU A 11 -16.22 21.05 -5.42
N ALA A 12 -17.09 20.61 -6.33
CA ALA A 12 -18.14 19.63 -6.05
C ALA A 12 -17.66 18.34 -5.34
N PRO A 13 -16.48 17.76 -5.67
CA PRO A 13 -15.97 16.58 -4.95
C PRO A 13 -15.58 16.86 -3.49
N TRP A 14 -15.31 18.12 -3.15
CA TRP A 14 -14.88 18.55 -1.80
C TRP A 14 -16.05 18.94 -0.90
N ALA A 15 -17.23 19.19 -1.47
CA ALA A 15 -18.41 19.60 -0.69
C ALA A 15 -18.84 18.53 0.32
N LEU A 16 -18.80 17.25 -0.05
CA LEU A 16 -19.15 16.12 0.82
C LEU A 16 -18.17 15.93 1.99
N PRO A 17 -16.83 15.82 1.75
CA PRO A 17 -15.86 15.71 2.83
C PRO A 17 -15.86 16.90 3.78
N VAL A 18 -15.94 18.13 3.23
CA VAL A 18 -15.95 19.35 4.06
C VAL A 18 -17.24 19.44 4.87
N GLY A 19 -18.38 19.10 4.27
CA GLY A 19 -19.67 19.06 4.97
C GLY A 19 -19.64 18.07 6.15
N LEU A 20 -19.08 16.87 5.94
CA LEU A 20 -18.91 15.87 7.02
C LEU A 20 -18.01 16.39 8.15
N LEU A 21 -16.89 17.03 7.84
CA LEU A 21 -15.99 17.60 8.85
C LEU A 21 -16.66 18.73 9.65
N LEU A 22 -17.44 19.58 8.99
CA LEU A 22 -18.17 20.67 9.66
C LEU A 22 -19.27 20.12 10.57
N ILE A 23 -20.07 19.17 10.09
CA ILE A 23 -21.11 18.50 10.89
C ILE A 23 -20.48 17.83 12.11
N TRP A 24 -19.34 17.15 11.93
CA TRP A 24 -18.62 16.50 13.02
C TRP A 24 -18.10 17.52 14.04
N GLN A 25 -17.44 18.60 13.61
CA GLN A 25 -16.98 19.67 14.50
C GLN A 25 -18.13 20.27 15.30
N VAL A 26 -19.24 20.59 14.63
CA VAL A 26 -20.43 21.16 15.27
C VAL A 26 -21.01 20.20 16.30
N ALA A 27 -21.20 18.93 15.92
CA ALA A 27 -21.77 17.92 16.81
C ALA A 27 -20.93 17.67 18.08
N VAL A 28 -19.60 17.76 17.99
CA VAL A 28 -18.72 17.71 19.18
C VAL A 28 -18.79 19.01 19.98
N SER A 29 -18.75 20.17 19.31
CA SER A 29 -18.75 21.48 20.00
C SER A 29 -20.06 21.78 20.75
N VAL A 30 -21.19 21.29 20.25
CA VAL A 30 -22.52 21.44 20.87
C VAL A 30 -22.78 20.36 21.93
N GLY A 31 -21.85 19.41 22.10
CA GLY A 31 -21.94 18.36 23.12
C GLY A 31 -22.84 17.18 22.76
N TRP A 32 -23.27 17.05 21.49
CA TRP A 32 -24.00 15.86 21.02
C TRP A 32 -23.11 14.62 20.98
N LEU A 33 -21.79 14.83 20.83
CA LEU A 33 -20.77 13.80 20.89
C LEU A 33 -19.80 14.09 22.05
N SER A 34 -19.54 13.07 22.87
CA SER A 34 -18.54 13.16 23.93
C SER A 34 -17.14 13.25 23.33
N THR A 35 -16.38 14.28 23.71
CA THR A 35 -14.96 14.46 23.34
C THR A 35 -14.09 13.29 23.78
N ARG A 36 -14.51 12.54 24.81
CA ARG A 36 -13.86 11.31 25.27
C ARG A 36 -14.02 10.14 24.31
N ILE A 37 -15.04 10.15 23.45
CA ILE A 37 -15.27 9.09 22.45
C ILE A 37 -14.75 9.54 21.09
N LEU A 38 -15.07 10.77 20.68
CA LEU A 38 -14.68 11.30 19.39
C LEU A 38 -14.20 12.75 19.55
N PRO A 39 -12.89 13.00 19.37
CA PRO A 39 -12.33 14.34 19.53
C PRO A 39 -12.82 15.25 18.42
N ALA A 40 -12.85 16.57 18.68
CA ALA A 40 -13.09 17.54 17.65
C ALA A 40 -11.93 17.53 16.63
N PRO A 41 -12.18 17.68 15.31
CA PRO A 41 -11.13 17.85 14.31
C PRO A 41 -10.06 18.89 14.68
N SER A 42 -10.44 19.98 15.35
CA SER A 42 -9.50 20.99 15.86
C SER A 42 -8.52 20.44 16.89
N ALA A 43 -8.98 19.59 17.81
CA ALA A 43 -8.13 18.98 18.84
C ALA A 43 -7.10 18.01 18.23
N VAL A 44 -7.50 17.25 17.20
CA VAL A 44 -6.57 16.39 16.44
C VAL A 44 -5.46 17.20 15.78
N PHE A 45 -5.80 18.37 15.23
CA PHE A 45 -4.83 19.28 14.64
C PHE A 45 -3.86 19.85 15.68
N GLU A 46 -4.37 20.29 16.83
CA GLU A 46 -3.56 20.79 17.95
C GLU A 46 -2.60 19.73 18.48
N ALA A 47 -3.07 18.49 18.68
CA ALA A 47 -2.25 17.34 19.04
C ALA A 47 -1.14 17.10 18.00
N GLY A 48 -1.47 17.20 16.70
CA GLY A 48 -0.50 17.11 15.62
C GLY A 48 0.59 18.18 15.68
N VAL A 49 0.21 19.43 15.97
CA VAL A 49 1.17 20.54 16.14
C VAL A 49 2.05 20.34 17.38
N ALA A 50 1.49 19.83 18.48
CA ALA A 50 2.25 19.54 19.69
C ALA A 50 3.32 18.45 19.44
N LEU A 51 2.91 17.32 18.84
CA LEU A 51 3.79 16.21 18.46
C LEU A 51 4.83 16.61 17.40
N PHE A 52 4.48 17.54 16.52
CA PHE A 52 5.42 18.11 15.55
C PHE A 52 6.50 18.96 16.24
N LYS A 53 6.10 19.81 17.20
CA LYS A 53 7.04 20.66 17.96
C LYS A 53 7.93 19.84 18.89
N SER A 54 7.43 18.76 19.48
CA SER A 54 8.25 17.86 20.31
C SER A 54 9.25 17.04 19.48
N GLY A 55 9.02 16.88 18.18
CA GLY A 55 9.84 16.08 17.28
C GLY A 55 9.54 14.57 17.33
N GLU A 56 8.73 14.12 18.27
CA GLU A 56 8.36 12.72 18.48
C GLU A 56 7.65 12.11 17.26
N ILE A 57 6.83 12.92 16.56
CA ILE A 57 6.13 12.50 15.35
C ILE A 57 7.09 11.96 14.28
N TRP A 58 8.27 12.56 14.15
CA TRP A 58 9.24 12.21 13.12
C TRP A 58 9.91 10.87 13.43
N THR A 59 10.19 10.61 14.70
CA THR A 59 10.75 9.33 15.16
C THR A 59 9.79 8.18 14.84
N HIS A 60 8.52 8.33 15.19
CA HIS A 60 7.51 7.30 14.89
C HIS A 60 7.28 7.13 13.38
N LEU A 61 7.21 8.23 12.64
CA LEU A 61 7.04 8.20 11.18
C LEU A 61 8.23 7.50 10.49
N ALA A 62 9.46 7.81 10.90
CA ALA A 62 10.68 7.24 10.34
C ALA A 62 10.78 5.74 10.63
N ILE A 63 10.49 5.31 11.86
CA ILE A 63 10.53 3.90 12.25
C ILE A 63 9.47 3.09 11.49
N SER A 64 8.22 3.58 11.44
CA SER A 64 7.16 2.91 10.70
C SER A 64 7.45 2.89 9.19
N GLY A 65 7.97 3.99 8.63
CA GLY A 65 8.38 4.05 7.23
C GLY A 65 9.53 3.09 6.89
N TRP A 66 10.50 2.95 7.79
CA TRP A 66 11.61 2.00 7.64
C TRP A 66 11.13 0.54 7.65
N ARG A 67 10.31 0.16 8.63
CA ARG A 67 9.70 -1.18 8.72
C ARG A 67 8.88 -1.51 7.48
N ALA A 68 8.04 -0.57 7.04
CA ALA A 68 7.25 -0.67 5.83
C ALA A 68 8.14 -0.91 4.61
N GLY A 69 9.16 -0.06 4.43
CA GLY A 69 10.08 -0.12 3.29
C GLY A 69 10.86 -1.42 3.22
N ILE A 70 11.43 -1.90 4.33
CA ILE A 70 12.14 -3.18 4.37
C ILE A 70 11.20 -4.34 4.12
N GLY A 71 10.07 -4.39 4.84
CA GLY A 71 9.09 -5.46 4.66
C GLY A 71 8.62 -5.56 3.22
N PHE A 72 8.34 -4.42 2.58
CA PHE A 72 7.99 -4.37 1.17
C PHE A 72 9.13 -4.80 0.24
N ALA A 73 10.37 -4.38 0.50
CA ALA A 73 11.52 -4.78 -0.32
C ALA A 73 11.76 -6.29 -0.27
N ILE A 74 11.68 -6.89 0.93
CA ILE A 74 11.84 -8.34 1.13
C ILE A 74 10.66 -9.09 0.53
N GLY A 75 9.44 -8.78 0.96
CA GLY A 75 8.23 -9.49 0.53
C GLY A 75 7.95 -9.31 -0.95
N GLY A 76 8.06 -8.08 -1.45
CA GLY A 76 7.91 -7.77 -2.87
C GLY A 76 9.02 -8.35 -3.73
N GLY A 77 10.26 -8.36 -3.26
CA GLY A 77 11.37 -9.02 -3.95
C GLY A 77 11.13 -10.53 -4.09
N ILE A 78 10.79 -11.20 -2.98
CA ILE A 78 10.45 -12.63 -2.99
C ILE A 78 9.25 -12.92 -3.88
N GLY A 79 8.18 -12.13 -3.75
CA GLY A 79 6.97 -12.26 -4.57
C GLY A 79 7.25 -12.10 -6.06
N LEU A 80 8.07 -11.13 -6.44
CA LEU A 80 8.48 -10.91 -7.83
C LEU A 80 9.28 -12.08 -8.36
N VAL A 81 10.28 -12.56 -7.61
CA VAL A 81 11.13 -13.69 -8.00
C VAL A 81 10.30 -14.97 -8.16
N LEU A 82 9.46 -15.29 -7.17
CA LEU A 82 8.58 -16.46 -7.24
C LEU A 82 7.58 -16.34 -8.39
N GLY A 83 7.01 -15.15 -8.62
CA GLY A 83 6.06 -14.91 -9.70
C GLY A 83 6.71 -15.08 -11.08
N LEU A 84 7.96 -14.63 -11.23
CA LEU A 84 8.75 -14.84 -12.44
C LEU A 84 9.04 -16.34 -12.67
N ILE A 85 9.47 -17.06 -11.63
CA ILE A 85 9.76 -18.50 -11.71
C ILE A 85 8.50 -19.28 -12.10
N SER A 86 7.37 -19.05 -11.43
CA SER A 86 6.09 -19.71 -11.72
C SER A 86 5.52 -19.31 -13.07
N GLY A 87 5.70 -18.05 -13.50
CA GLY A 87 5.17 -17.57 -14.78
C GLY A 87 5.93 -18.13 -15.98
N LEU A 88 7.26 -18.27 -15.87
CA LEU A 88 8.14 -18.68 -16.97
C LEU A 88 8.36 -20.19 -17.04
N SER A 89 8.28 -20.92 -15.92
CA SER A 89 8.57 -22.36 -15.85
C SER A 89 7.32 -23.20 -15.59
N ARG A 90 7.08 -24.22 -16.44
CA ARG A 90 6.02 -25.22 -16.22
C ARG A 90 6.21 -26.00 -14.90
N TRP A 91 7.45 -26.23 -14.49
CA TRP A 91 7.75 -26.89 -13.21
C TRP A 91 7.55 -25.93 -12.03
N GLY A 92 7.95 -24.67 -12.19
CA GLY A 92 7.70 -23.62 -11.20
C GLY A 92 6.21 -23.39 -10.96
N GLU A 93 5.41 -23.39 -12.01
CA GLU A 93 3.95 -23.36 -11.94
C GLU A 93 3.41 -24.54 -11.13
N ARG A 94 3.73 -25.78 -11.51
CA ARG A 94 3.19 -26.97 -10.82
C ARG A 94 3.58 -27.08 -9.34
N LEU A 95 4.82 -26.73 -9.00
CA LEU A 95 5.34 -26.89 -7.64
C LEU A 95 5.03 -25.68 -6.73
N LEU A 96 5.24 -24.46 -7.24
CA LEU A 96 5.15 -23.26 -6.43
C LEU A 96 3.75 -22.64 -6.42
N ASP A 97 3.01 -22.66 -7.54
CA ASP A 97 1.72 -21.96 -7.61
C ASP A 97 0.71 -22.55 -6.62
N THR A 98 0.55 -23.89 -6.63
CA THR A 98 -0.30 -24.59 -5.66
C THR A 98 0.12 -24.27 -4.22
N SER A 99 1.42 -24.34 -3.92
CA SER A 99 1.96 -24.09 -2.58
C SER A 99 1.73 -22.65 -2.12
N VAL A 100 2.00 -21.67 -2.98
CA VAL A 100 1.81 -20.24 -2.67
C VAL A 100 0.33 -19.91 -2.50
N GLN A 101 -0.55 -20.49 -3.32
CA GLN A 101 -1.99 -20.34 -3.17
C GLN A 101 -2.52 -20.93 -1.86
N MET A 102 -2.00 -22.09 -1.43
CA MET A 102 -2.35 -22.67 -0.13
C MET A 102 -1.92 -21.76 1.02
N ILE A 103 -0.68 -21.24 1.00
CA ILE A 103 -0.18 -20.35 2.05
C ILE A 103 -0.97 -19.04 2.05
N ARG A 104 -1.32 -18.49 0.88
CA ARG A 104 -2.13 -17.27 0.75
C ARG A 104 -3.48 -17.36 1.46
N ASN A 105 -4.09 -18.54 1.46
CA ASN A 105 -5.40 -18.73 2.09
C ASN A 105 -5.34 -18.63 3.62
N VAL A 106 -4.15 -18.76 4.21
CA VAL A 106 -3.94 -18.53 5.63
C VAL A 106 -3.95 -17.02 5.88
N PRO A 107 -4.85 -16.50 6.74
CA PRO A 107 -4.86 -15.09 7.09
C PRO A 107 -3.53 -14.75 7.78
N HIS A 108 -2.65 -13.99 7.12
CA HIS A 108 -1.33 -13.70 7.67
C HIS A 108 -1.39 -12.93 8.99
N LEU A 109 -2.45 -12.14 9.20
CA LEU A 109 -2.72 -11.46 10.48
C LEU A 109 -3.07 -12.45 11.61
N ALA A 110 -3.59 -13.63 11.31
CA ALA A 110 -3.83 -14.66 12.32
C ALA A 110 -2.52 -15.35 12.78
N LEU A 111 -1.43 -15.17 12.03
CA LEU A 111 -0.11 -15.72 12.40
C LEU A 111 0.63 -14.88 13.43
N ILE A 112 0.12 -13.71 13.81
CA ILE A 112 0.82 -12.77 14.71
C ILE A 112 1.30 -13.44 16.01
N PRO A 113 0.49 -14.21 16.75
CA PRO A 113 0.97 -14.85 17.99
C PRO A 113 2.13 -15.82 17.74
N LEU A 114 2.08 -16.56 16.63
CA LEU A 114 3.13 -17.51 16.25
C LEU A 114 4.41 -16.79 15.81
N VAL A 115 4.27 -15.69 15.06
CA VAL A 115 5.41 -14.85 14.66
C VAL A 115 6.08 -14.24 15.88
N ILE A 116 5.31 -13.79 16.89
CA ILE A 116 5.86 -13.30 18.15
C ILE A 116 6.59 -14.43 18.90
N LEU A 117 6.05 -15.65 18.90
CA LEU A 117 6.72 -16.79 19.53
C LEU A 117 8.06 -17.13 18.86
N TRP A 118 8.14 -17.05 17.53
CA TRP A 118 9.35 -17.39 16.77
C TRP A 118 10.41 -16.29 16.79
N PHE A 119 10.00 -15.05 16.60
CA PHE A 119 10.89 -13.92 16.38
C PHE A 119 10.95 -12.96 17.57
N GLY A 120 10.14 -13.19 18.60
CA GLY A 120 9.99 -12.28 19.73
C GLY A 120 9.16 -11.04 19.39
N ILE A 121 9.30 -10.02 20.23
CA ILE A 121 8.66 -8.71 20.06
C ILE A 121 9.55 -7.70 19.34
N ASP A 122 10.62 -8.17 18.71
CA ASP A 122 11.61 -7.34 18.03
C ASP A 122 11.13 -6.86 16.64
N GLU A 123 11.99 -6.12 15.94
CA GLU A 123 11.71 -5.55 14.61
C GLU A 123 11.40 -6.63 13.55
N SER A 124 12.04 -7.79 13.67
CA SER A 124 11.92 -8.93 12.77
C SER A 124 10.47 -9.40 12.61
N ALA A 125 9.69 -9.45 13.70
CA ALA A 125 8.30 -9.88 13.67
C ALA A 125 7.42 -8.97 12.78
N LYS A 126 7.57 -7.64 12.90
CA LYS A 126 6.78 -6.69 12.09
C LYS A 126 7.19 -6.74 10.64
N ILE A 127 8.50 -6.77 10.38
CA ILE A 127 9.06 -6.85 9.02
C ILE A 127 8.57 -8.13 8.34
N PHE A 128 8.58 -9.26 9.04
CA PHE A 128 8.10 -10.54 8.52
C PHE A 128 6.62 -10.49 8.12
N LEU A 129 5.75 -9.93 8.99
CA LEU A 129 4.32 -9.80 8.70
C LEU A 129 4.07 -8.92 7.46
N VAL A 130 4.77 -7.78 7.37
CA VAL A 130 4.68 -6.88 6.22
C VAL A 130 5.20 -7.55 4.95
N ALA A 131 6.31 -8.29 5.04
CA ALA A 131 6.83 -9.06 3.91
C ALA A 131 5.84 -10.10 3.42
N LEU A 132 5.20 -10.84 4.33
CA LEU A 132 4.19 -11.83 3.99
C LEU A 132 2.95 -11.19 3.33
N GLY A 133 2.49 -10.05 3.86
CA GLY A 133 1.35 -9.31 3.30
C GLY A 133 1.61 -8.70 1.92
N THR A 134 2.86 -8.34 1.60
CA THR A 134 3.24 -7.75 0.31
C THR A 134 3.64 -8.78 -0.75
N LEU A 135 4.08 -9.97 -0.32
CA LEU A 135 4.50 -11.06 -1.20
C LEU A 135 3.38 -11.50 -2.14
N PHE A 136 2.19 -11.82 -1.62
CA PHE A 136 1.13 -12.45 -2.43
C PHE A 136 0.58 -11.55 -3.54
N PRO A 137 0.24 -10.27 -3.29
CA PRO A 137 -0.12 -9.32 -4.35
C PRO A 137 0.88 -9.29 -5.51
N ILE A 138 2.16 -9.19 -5.20
CA ILE A 138 3.22 -9.05 -6.20
C ILE A 138 3.43 -10.36 -6.93
N TYR A 139 3.44 -11.49 -6.21
CA TYR A 139 3.51 -12.83 -6.80
C TYR A 139 2.42 -13.06 -7.84
N LEU A 140 1.15 -12.89 -7.44
CA LEU A 140 0.00 -13.20 -8.29
C LEU A 140 -0.06 -12.31 -9.52
N ASN A 141 0.15 -11.01 -9.34
CA ASN A 141 0.09 -10.07 -10.46
C ASN A 141 1.30 -10.24 -11.40
N THR A 142 2.46 -10.64 -10.90
CA THR A 142 3.61 -11.01 -11.75
C THR A 142 3.31 -12.28 -12.54
N TYR A 143 2.83 -13.32 -11.86
CA TYR A 143 2.46 -14.59 -12.48
C TYR A 143 1.40 -14.40 -13.58
N HIS A 144 0.29 -13.74 -13.26
CA HIS A 144 -0.77 -13.46 -14.23
C HIS A 144 -0.31 -12.52 -15.34
N GLY A 145 0.55 -11.54 -15.05
CA GLY A 145 1.11 -10.65 -16.07
C GLY A 145 1.91 -11.41 -17.13
N ILE A 146 2.70 -12.40 -16.71
CA ILE A 146 3.49 -13.24 -17.63
C ILE A 146 2.59 -14.18 -18.44
N LYS A 147 1.62 -14.81 -17.78
CA LYS A 147 0.71 -15.78 -18.43
C LYS A 147 -0.26 -15.13 -19.40
N ASN A 148 -0.66 -13.89 -19.16
CA ASN A 148 -1.57 -13.12 -20.01
C ASN A 148 -0.84 -12.25 -21.05
N ALA A 149 0.48 -12.36 -21.16
CA ALA A 149 1.22 -11.71 -22.25
C ALA A 149 0.70 -12.21 -23.60
N ASP A 150 0.52 -11.29 -24.56
CA ASP A 150 -0.10 -11.59 -25.86
C ASP A 150 0.66 -12.72 -26.59
N PRO A 151 0.02 -13.89 -26.79
CA PRO A 151 0.64 -15.01 -27.49
C PRO A 151 1.09 -14.63 -28.90
N ALA A 152 0.37 -13.75 -29.60
CA ALA A 152 0.72 -13.32 -30.95
C ALA A 152 2.01 -12.50 -30.97
N LEU A 153 2.23 -11.62 -29.97
CA LEU A 153 3.50 -10.89 -29.83
C LEU A 153 4.68 -11.84 -29.54
N VAL A 154 4.44 -12.87 -28.73
CA VAL A 154 5.45 -13.88 -28.41
C VAL A 154 5.80 -14.74 -29.63
N GLU A 155 4.79 -15.17 -30.41
CA GLU A 155 4.98 -15.93 -31.65
C GLU A 155 5.69 -15.10 -32.71
N MET A 156 5.25 -13.85 -32.92
CA MET A 156 5.91 -12.90 -33.83
C MET A 156 7.38 -12.74 -33.47
N ALA A 157 7.70 -12.48 -32.19
CA ALA A 157 9.08 -12.32 -31.75
C ALA A 157 9.93 -13.57 -31.99
N ARG A 158 9.35 -14.77 -31.82
CA ARG A 158 10.04 -16.03 -32.15
C ARG A 158 10.30 -16.17 -33.65
N SER A 159 9.38 -15.75 -34.51
CA SER A 159 9.58 -15.71 -35.97
C SER A 159 10.70 -14.75 -36.39
N TYR A 160 10.93 -13.67 -35.63
CA TYR A 160 12.09 -12.78 -35.78
C TYR A 160 13.39 -13.32 -35.14
N GLY A 161 13.39 -14.55 -34.63
CA GLY A 161 14.57 -15.21 -34.05
C GLY A 161 14.85 -14.87 -32.58
N LEU A 162 13.93 -14.20 -31.87
CA LEU A 162 14.09 -13.97 -30.44
C LEU A 162 13.79 -15.26 -29.66
N SER A 163 14.71 -15.63 -28.76
CA SER A 163 14.55 -16.79 -27.88
C SER A 163 15.17 -16.54 -26.50
N GLY A 164 14.74 -17.33 -25.51
CA GLY A 164 15.27 -17.32 -24.14
C GLY A 164 15.24 -15.94 -23.48
N PHE A 165 16.41 -15.47 -23.04
CA PHE A 165 16.56 -14.21 -22.32
C PHE A 165 16.16 -12.98 -23.14
N ARG A 166 16.42 -12.98 -24.46
CA ARG A 166 16.05 -11.85 -25.35
C ARG A 166 14.54 -11.72 -25.47
N LEU A 167 13.83 -12.84 -25.65
CA LEU A 167 12.37 -12.87 -25.67
C LEU A 167 11.79 -12.39 -24.33
N PHE A 168 12.38 -12.82 -23.21
CA PHE A 168 11.95 -12.38 -21.89
C PHE A 168 12.07 -10.86 -21.71
N TRP A 169 13.25 -10.30 -21.94
CA TRP A 169 13.52 -8.89 -21.64
C TRP A 169 12.82 -7.93 -22.62
N GLN A 170 12.61 -8.33 -23.87
CA GLN A 170 12.08 -7.45 -24.91
C GLN A 170 10.58 -7.57 -25.13
N VAL A 171 9.95 -8.68 -24.72
CA VAL A 171 8.53 -8.95 -25.01
C VAL A 171 7.77 -9.31 -23.75
N ILE A 172 8.19 -10.36 -23.03
CA ILE A 172 7.42 -10.89 -21.91
C ILE A 172 7.41 -9.92 -20.73
N LEU A 173 8.58 -9.44 -20.31
CA LEU A 173 8.70 -8.53 -19.17
C LEU A 173 8.00 -7.18 -19.43
N PRO A 174 8.18 -6.51 -20.59
CA PRO A 174 7.39 -5.33 -20.92
C PRO A 174 5.87 -5.60 -20.96
N GLY A 175 5.44 -6.74 -21.52
CA GLY A 175 4.03 -7.12 -21.55
C GLY A 175 3.43 -7.39 -20.17
N ALA A 176 4.22 -7.96 -19.24
CA ALA A 176 3.80 -8.24 -17.87
C ALA A 176 3.87 -7.02 -16.94
N LEU A 177 4.66 -6.00 -17.30
CA LEU A 177 4.94 -4.83 -16.46
C LEU A 177 3.69 -4.10 -15.93
N PRO A 178 2.62 -3.89 -16.73
CA PRO A 178 1.40 -3.24 -16.24
C PRO A 178 0.76 -4.03 -15.09
N SER A 179 0.72 -5.36 -15.22
CA SER A 179 0.18 -6.24 -14.18
C SER A 179 1.08 -6.22 -12.94
N ILE A 180 2.40 -6.33 -13.11
CA ILE A 180 3.35 -6.24 -11.98
C ILE A 180 3.15 -4.94 -11.19
N LEU A 181 2.97 -3.81 -11.87
CA LEU A 181 2.75 -2.51 -11.23
C LEU A 181 1.41 -2.43 -10.49
N VAL A 182 0.35 -3.05 -10.99
CA VAL A 182 -0.91 -3.21 -10.25
C VAL A 182 -0.67 -4.02 -8.96
N GLY A 183 0.13 -5.08 -9.02
CA GLY A 183 0.54 -5.86 -7.85
C GLY A 183 1.31 -5.04 -6.82
N VAL A 184 2.28 -4.25 -7.28
CA VAL A 184 3.05 -3.32 -6.44
C VAL A 184 2.13 -2.30 -5.78
N ARG A 185 1.20 -1.70 -6.52
CA ARG A 185 0.25 -0.73 -5.98
C ARG A 185 -0.66 -1.35 -4.92
N PHE A 186 -1.14 -2.57 -5.16
CA PHE A 186 -1.96 -3.29 -4.18
C PHE A 186 -1.15 -3.65 -2.93
N ALA A 187 0.10 -4.12 -3.10
CA ALA A 187 1.02 -4.40 -2.00
C ALA A 187 1.32 -3.17 -1.14
N LEU A 188 1.52 -1.99 -1.75
CA LEU A 188 1.75 -0.75 -1.00
C LEU A 188 0.58 -0.38 -0.08
N GLY A 189 -0.66 -0.67 -0.48
CA GLY A 189 -1.83 -0.49 0.38
C GLY A 189 -1.87 -1.49 1.53
N LEU A 190 -1.67 -2.78 1.24
CA LEU A 190 -1.68 -3.85 2.24
C LEU A 190 -0.50 -3.78 3.22
N MET A 191 0.64 -3.22 2.79
CA MET A 191 1.82 -2.96 3.61
C MET A 191 1.46 -2.11 4.83
N TRP A 192 0.80 -0.97 4.62
CA TRP A 192 0.39 -0.06 5.71
C TRP A 192 -0.66 -0.68 6.62
N LEU A 193 -1.64 -1.39 6.04
CA LEU A 193 -2.67 -2.10 6.81
C LEU A 193 -2.04 -3.14 7.73
N THR A 194 -1.13 -3.96 7.19
CA THR A 194 -0.44 -5.00 7.96
C THR A 194 0.48 -4.40 9.01
N LEU A 195 1.19 -3.32 8.69
CA LEU A 195 2.08 -2.64 9.62
C LEU A 195 1.30 -2.03 10.80
N ILE A 196 0.16 -1.38 10.56
CA ILE A 196 -0.73 -0.88 11.63
C ILE A 196 -0.98 -1.98 12.65
N VAL A 197 -1.42 -3.16 12.17
CA VAL A 197 -1.84 -4.24 13.06
C VAL A 197 -0.63 -4.79 13.81
N ALA A 198 0.49 -5.00 13.10
CA ALA A 198 1.73 -5.48 13.69
C ALA A 198 2.28 -4.54 14.78
N GLU A 199 2.23 -3.22 14.56
CA GLU A 199 2.70 -2.24 15.54
C GLU A 199 1.77 -2.10 16.75
N THR A 200 0.47 -2.31 16.59
CA THR A 200 -0.48 -2.22 17.73
C THR A 200 -0.35 -3.35 18.74
N ILE A 201 0.19 -4.50 18.35
CA ILE A 201 0.26 -5.68 19.21
C ILE A 201 1.62 -5.81 19.91
N SER A 202 2.71 -5.46 19.22
CA SER A 202 4.05 -5.89 19.64
C SER A 202 5.14 -4.87 19.33
N ALA A 203 4.87 -3.56 19.40
CA ALA A 203 5.89 -2.55 19.19
C ALA A 203 6.09 -1.64 20.41
N SER A 204 7.31 -1.16 20.57
CA SER A 204 7.71 -0.14 21.56
C SER A 204 7.88 1.25 20.92
N SER A 205 7.64 1.36 19.62
CA SER A 205 7.82 2.57 18.82
C SER A 205 7.03 2.45 17.51
N GLY A 206 6.78 3.58 16.85
CA GLY A 206 6.04 3.64 15.59
C GLY A 206 4.65 4.23 15.77
N ILE A 207 3.95 4.48 14.67
CA ILE A 207 2.65 5.15 14.68
C ILE A 207 1.57 4.26 15.33
N GLY A 208 1.66 2.94 15.15
CA GLY A 208 0.74 2.00 15.79
C GLY A 208 0.95 1.92 17.31
N TYR A 209 2.21 2.03 17.75
CA TYR A 209 2.55 2.18 19.17
C TYR A 209 2.02 3.50 19.73
N LEU A 210 2.22 4.62 19.02
CA LEU A 210 1.69 5.94 19.42
C LEU A 210 0.17 5.89 19.63
N ALA A 211 -0.55 5.25 18.71
CA ALA A 211 -2.00 5.06 18.83
C ALA A 211 -2.38 4.21 20.05
N MET A 212 -1.65 3.11 20.29
CA MET A 212 -1.90 2.21 21.41
C MET A 212 -1.66 2.90 22.76
N ASN A 213 -0.52 3.58 22.90
CA ASN A 213 -0.16 4.33 24.09
C ASN A 213 -1.17 5.46 24.37
N ALA A 214 -1.53 6.25 23.35
CA ALA A 214 -2.56 7.28 23.47
C ALA A 214 -3.91 6.71 23.93
N ARG A 215 -4.28 5.53 23.43
CA ARG A 215 -5.52 4.84 23.82
C ARG A 215 -5.51 4.44 25.29
N GLU A 216 -4.38 3.97 25.82
CA GLU A 216 -4.24 3.63 27.25
C GLU A 216 -4.47 4.84 28.15
N PHE A 217 -4.03 6.03 27.73
CA PHE A 217 -4.26 7.30 28.43
C PHE A 217 -5.56 8.01 28.04
N LEU A 218 -6.43 7.37 27.24
CA LEU A 218 -7.68 7.94 26.73
C LEU A 218 -7.51 9.28 25.97
N GLN A 219 -6.35 9.48 25.35
CA GLN A 219 -6.03 10.60 24.46
C GLN A 219 -6.57 10.31 23.07
N THR A 220 -7.89 10.43 22.90
CA THR A 220 -8.57 10.07 21.65
C THR A 220 -8.19 10.96 20.47
N ASP A 221 -7.79 12.21 20.73
CA ASP A 221 -7.18 13.13 19.78
C ASP A 221 -5.91 12.56 19.13
N VAL A 222 -4.99 12.01 19.93
CA VAL A 222 -3.75 11.39 19.44
C VAL A 222 -4.03 10.06 18.74
N VAL A 223 -5.01 9.27 19.19
CA VAL A 223 -5.45 8.05 18.49
C VAL A 223 -5.95 8.37 17.08
N VAL A 224 -6.83 9.38 16.95
CA VAL A 224 -7.35 9.81 15.64
C VAL A 224 -6.23 10.41 14.79
N LEU A 225 -5.31 11.18 15.38
CA LEU A 225 -4.13 11.67 14.68
C LEU A 225 -3.30 10.53 14.08
N ALA A 226 -3.06 9.45 14.82
CA ALA A 226 -2.31 8.29 14.31
C ALA A 226 -3.00 7.63 13.10
N ILE A 227 -4.33 7.54 13.11
CA ILE A 227 -5.12 7.08 11.95
C ILE A 227 -4.93 8.02 10.75
N VAL A 228 -4.97 9.33 10.98
CA VAL A 228 -4.74 10.34 9.93
C VAL A 228 -3.32 10.23 9.37
N LEU A 229 -2.30 10.03 10.20
CA LEU A 229 -0.92 9.83 9.75
C LEU A 229 -0.79 8.61 8.84
N TYR A 230 -1.41 7.48 9.20
CA TYR A 230 -1.45 6.31 8.34
C TYR A 230 -2.22 6.53 7.03
N ALA A 231 -3.32 7.28 7.07
CA ALA A 231 -4.06 7.66 5.86
C ALA A 231 -3.20 8.53 4.91
N ILE A 232 -2.44 9.47 5.47
CA ILE A 232 -1.49 10.30 4.71
C ILE A 232 -0.39 9.42 4.10
N LEU A 233 0.22 8.53 4.88
CA LEU A 233 1.24 7.60 4.39
C LEU A 233 0.73 6.67 3.29
N GLY A 234 -0.47 6.10 3.46
CA GLY A 234 -1.13 5.31 2.44
C GLY A 234 -1.39 6.12 1.16
N LYS A 235 -1.83 7.38 1.31
CA LYS A 235 -2.04 8.27 0.16
C LYS A 235 -0.73 8.60 -0.55
N LEU A 236 0.34 8.86 0.19
CA LEU A 236 1.67 9.11 -0.37
C LEU A 236 2.19 7.87 -1.11
N ALA A 237 2.00 6.68 -0.56
CA ALA A 237 2.37 5.44 -1.23
C ALA A 237 1.55 5.21 -2.53
N ASP A 238 0.25 5.48 -2.53
CA ASP A 238 -0.59 5.41 -3.73
C ASP A 238 -0.22 6.49 -4.77
N LEU A 239 0.23 7.67 -4.33
CA LEU A 239 0.77 8.69 -5.23
C LEU A 239 2.12 8.26 -5.83
N ALA A 240 3.00 7.67 -5.04
CA ALA A 240 4.27 7.12 -5.49
C ALA A 240 4.06 5.99 -6.51
N ALA A 241 3.12 5.06 -6.23
CA ALA A 241 2.74 3.99 -7.14
C ALA A 241 2.24 4.52 -8.49
N ARG A 242 1.31 5.49 -8.46
CA ARG A 242 0.81 6.14 -9.69
C ARG A 242 1.88 6.95 -10.42
N GLY A 243 2.87 7.47 -9.70
CA GLY A 243 4.05 8.09 -10.28
C GLY A 243 4.89 7.07 -11.06
N LEU A 244 5.17 5.92 -10.43
CA LEU A 244 5.90 4.82 -11.03
C LEU A 244 5.18 4.26 -12.26
N GLU A 245 3.88 4.01 -12.17
CA GLU A 245 3.03 3.61 -13.31
C GLU A 245 3.16 4.58 -14.49
N ARG A 246 3.05 5.89 -14.22
CA ARG A 246 3.15 6.92 -15.26
C ARG A 246 4.53 7.07 -15.87
N VAL A 247 5.60 6.61 -15.23
CA VAL A 247 6.95 6.64 -15.80
C VAL A 247 7.22 5.37 -16.59
N TRP A 248 6.85 4.21 -16.03
CA TRP A 248 7.18 2.90 -16.58
C TRP A 248 6.22 2.45 -17.69
N LEU A 249 4.99 2.98 -17.73
CA LEU A 249 3.97 2.64 -18.73
C LEU A 249 3.74 3.73 -19.77
N ARG A 250 4.65 4.70 -19.92
CA ARG A 250 4.52 5.79 -20.92
C ARG A 250 4.34 5.28 -22.35
N TRP A 251 4.92 4.14 -22.65
CA TRP A 251 4.86 3.49 -23.95
C TRP A 251 3.52 2.77 -24.20
N HIS A 252 2.74 2.46 -23.16
CA HIS A 252 1.52 1.67 -23.30
C HIS A 252 0.34 2.55 -23.80
N PRO A 253 -0.35 2.15 -24.89
CA PRO A 253 -1.44 2.95 -25.48
C PRO A 253 -2.55 3.36 -24.52
N ALA A 254 -2.85 2.56 -23.49
CA ALA A 254 -3.89 2.85 -22.49
C ALA A 254 -3.52 4.00 -21.53
N TYR A 255 -2.24 4.30 -21.37
CA TYR A 255 -1.73 5.34 -20.46
C TYR A 255 -1.26 6.60 -21.19
N GLN A 256 -1.28 6.58 -22.53
CA GLN A 256 -1.15 7.80 -23.31
C GLN A 256 -2.44 8.59 -23.14
N THR A 257 -2.35 9.71 -22.40
CA THR A 257 -3.41 10.72 -22.40
C THR A 257 -3.74 11.00 -23.85
N LYS A 258 -4.96 10.72 -24.31
CA LYS A 258 -5.42 11.14 -25.64
C LYS A 258 -5.18 12.65 -25.70
N GLY A 259 -4.08 13.06 -26.32
CA GLY A 259 -3.83 14.44 -26.69
C GLY A 259 -5.01 14.82 -27.54
N GLY A 260 -5.77 15.83 -27.08
CA GLY A 260 -6.99 16.24 -27.71
C GLY A 260 -6.78 16.43 -29.20
N ALA A 261 -7.57 15.70 -29.98
CA ALA A 261 -8.12 16.26 -31.19
C ALA A 261 -8.84 17.55 -30.79
N ALA A 262 -8.22 18.68 -31.12
CA ALA A 262 -8.82 20.00 -31.21
C ALA A 262 -8.19 20.68 -32.43
#